data_AF-A0A1S7B770-F1
#
_entry.id   AF-A0A1S7B770-F1
#
_cell.length_a   1.000
_cell.length_b   1.000
_cell.length_c   1.000
_cell.angle_alpha   90.00
_cell.angle_beta   90.00
_cell.angle_gamma   90.00
#
_symmetry.space_group_name_H-M   'P 1'
#
loop_
_entity.id
_entity.type
_entity.pdbx_description
1 polymer ?
#
loop_
_entity_poly.entity_id
_entity_poly.type
_entity_poly.pdbx_seq_one_letter_code
_entity_poly.pdbx_strand_id
1 'polypeptide(L)'
;MPLQPKPSTFPAIRGALKFYQVAAPITGVLLLSLCAEMLMKYAFGLELELGGAYGFLAFVPSGTATAVNLSTGILIIHGWFYVVYLFAAFRLWSLMRWNVLRLLWLALGGIIPFLSFFFESRIPREVKGYLSGREAAAAAEPVESMQ
;
A
#
# COMPACT_ATOMS: atom_id res chain seq x y z
N MET A 1 -18.70 -8.03 -19.13
CA MET A 1 -19.24 -7.64 -17.80
C MET A 1 -18.22 -8.01 -16.74
N PRO A 2 -17.79 -7.10 -15.85
CA PRO A 2 -16.95 -7.51 -14.71
C PRO A 2 -17.75 -8.52 -13.87
N LEU A 3 -17.16 -9.69 -13.65
CA LEU A 3 -17.81 -10.79 -12.94
C LEU A 3 -17.97 -10.38 -11.47
N GLN A 4 -19.22 -10.23 -11.02
CA GLN A 4 -19.49 -9.69 -9.69
C GLN A 4 -19.02 -10.65 -8.58
N PRO A 5 -18.53 -10.15 -7.43
CA PRO A 5 -18.19 -10.97 -6.28
C PRO A 5 -19.43 -11.72 -5.76
N LYS A 6 -19.28 -12.98 -5.39
CA LYS A 6 -20.37 -13.76 -4.78
C LYS A 6 -20.62 -13.25 -3.34
N PRO A 7 -21.86 -13.22 -2.84
CA PRO A 7 -22.17 -12.78 -1.48
C PRO A 7 -21.39 -13.54 -0.39
N SER A 8 -21.06 -14.81 -0.63
CA SER A 8 -20.29 -15.65 0.31
C SER A 8 -18.84 -15.19 0.53
N THR A 9 -18.27 -14.33 -0.33
CA THR A 9 -16.88 -13.85 -0.18
C THR A 9 -16.77 -12.53 0.58
N PHE A 10 -17.89 -11.93 1.01
CA PHE A 10 -17.90 -10.62 1.68
C PHE A 10 -17.07 -10.59 2.99
N PRO A 11 -17.07 -11.63 3.85
CA PRO A 11 -16.20 -11.67 5.02
C PRO A 11 -14.70 -11.68 4.64
N ALA A 12 -14.35 -12.42 3.59
CA ALA A 12 -12.97 -12.50 3.10
C ALA A 12 -12.49 -11.17 2.49
N ILE A 13 -13.39 -10.43 1.81
CA ILE A 13 -13.11 -9.08 1.27
C ILE A 13 -12.81 -8.11 2.42
N ARG A 14 -13.59 -8.13 3.50
CA ARG A 14 -13.33 -7.27 4.68
C ARG A 14 -11.97 -7.57 5.32
N GLY A 15 -11.59 -8.85 5.42
CA GLY A 15 -10.27 -9.26 5.93
C GLY A 15 -9.13 -8.80 5.02
N ALA A 16 -9.24 -9.01 3.71
CA ALA A 16 -8.25 -8.55 2.73
C ALA A 16 -8.12 -7.03 2.72
N LEU A 17 -9.23 -6.30 2.89
CA LEU A 17 -9.23 -4.85 2.97
C LEU A 17 -8.48 -4.34 4.20
N LYS A 18 -8.71 -4.93 5.38
CA LYS A 18 -7.96 -4.57 6.60
C LYS A 18 -6.46 -4.79 6.42
N PHE A 19 -6.07 -5.91 5.81
CA PHE A 19 -4.66 -6.20 5.54
C PHE A 19 -4.05 -5.16 4.58
N TYR A 20 -4.77 -4.80 3.51
CA TYR A 20 -4.36 -3.74 2.59
C TYR A 20 -4.23 -2.38 3.29
N GLN A 21 -5.19 -2.02 4.16
CA GLN A 21 -5.17 -0.77 4.92
C GLN A 21 -3.97 -0.64 5.87
N VAL A 22 -3.39 -1.75 6.32
CA VAL A 22 -2.18 -1.74 7.15
C VAL A 22 -0.93 -1.72 6.28
N ALA A 23 -0.88 -2.55 5.24
CA ALA A 23 0.30 -2.66 4.37
C ALA A 23 0.57 -1.39 3.54
N ALA A 24 -0.48 -0.71 3.08
CA ALA A 24 -0.40 0.49 2.24
C ALA A 24 0.33 1.67 2.92
N PRO A 25 -0.06 2.14 4.12
CA PRO A 25 0.61 3.26 4.78
C PRO A 25 2.05 2.90 5.19
N ILE A 26 2.32 1.66 5.63
CA ILE A 26 3.67 1.23 5.98
C ILE A 26 4.61 1.36 4.77
N THR A 27 4.18 0.82 3.62
CA THR A 27 4.96 0.88 2.38
C THR A 27 5.12 2.32 1.90
N GLY A 28 4.07 3.14 2.01
CA GLY A 28 4.09 4.55 1.64
C GLY A 28 5.01 5.41 2.51
N VAL A 29 5.04 5.18 3.83
CA VAL A 29 5.95 5.87 4.75
C VAL A 29 7.41 5.51 4.44
N LEU A 30 7.71 4.23 4.24
CA LEU A 30 9.06 3.80 3.85
C LEU A 30 9.51 4.43 2.51
N LEU A 31 8.60 4.49 1.52
CA LEU A 31 8.87 5.14 0.25
C LEU A 31 9.14 6.63 0.42
N LEU A 32 8.33 7.33 1.24
CA LEU A 32 8.54 8.74 1.53
C LEU A 32 9.88 9.00 2.25
N SER A 33 10.27 8.13 3.18
CA SER A 33 11.59 8.20 3.83
C SER A 33 12.71 8.06 2.79
N LEU A 34 12.61 7.10 1.86
CA LEU A 34 13.58 6.96 0.76
C LEU A 34 13.61 8.19 -0.14
N CYS A 35 12.45 8.75 -0.50
CA CYS A 35 12.38 9.97 -1.29
C CYS A 35 12.99 11.17 -0.54
N ALA A 36 12.80 11.27 0.77
CA ALA A 36 13.40 12.32 1.58
C ALA A 36 14.93 12.18 1.62
N GLU A 37 15.46 10.97 1.76
CA GLU A 37 16.90 10.71 1.73
C GLU A 37 17.51 10.94 0.35
N MET A 38 16.82 10.53 -0.73
CA MET A 38 17.17 10.90 -2.10
C MET A 38 17.25 12.42 -2.26
N LEU A 39 16.25 13.16 -1.76
CA LEU A 39 16.28 14.62 -1.78
C LEU A 39 17.49 15.18 -1.03
N MET A 40 17.83 14.66 0.16
CA MET A 40 19.02 15.12 0.88
C MET A 40 20.33 14.81 0.16
N LYS A 41 20.46 13.59 -0.39
CA LYS A 41 21.64 13.17 -1.13
C LYS A 41 21.85 13.99 -2.39
N TYR A 42 20.79 14.20 -3.17
CA TYR A 42 20.91 14.86 -4.48
C TYR A 42 20.82 16.40 -4.41
N ALA A 43 20.07 16.97 -3.47
CA ALA A 43 19.95 18.42 -3.32
C ALA A 43 21.04 19.03 -2.42
N PHE A 44 21.44 18.32 -1.36
CA PHE A 44 22.39 18.83 -0.36
C PHE A 44 23.71 18.04 -0.33
N GLY A 45 23.83 16.92 -1.06
CA GLY A 45 25.06 16.11 -1.07
C GLY A 45 25.29 15.32 0.21
N LEU A 46 24.26 15.10 1.02
CA LEU A 46 24.36 14.47 2.35
C LEU A 46 23.69 13.09 2.37
N GLU A 47 24.38 12.10 2.92
CA GLU A 47 23.88 10.75 3.17
C GLU A 47 23.72 10.52 4.68
N LEU A 48 22.68 9.77 5.05
CA LEU A 48 22.47 9.32 6.43
C LEU A 48 23.26 8.03 6.67
N GLU A 49 24.27 8.13 7.53
CA GLU A 49 25.05 7.01 8.03
C GLU A 49 24.58 6.62 9.43
N LEU A 50 24.37 5.32 9.64
CA LEU A 50 23.97 4.74 10.92
C LEU A 50 25.15 3.94 11.52
N GLY A 51 25.55 4.30 12.74
CA GLY A 51 26.64 3.63 13.48
C GLY A 51 28.05 3.95 12.94
N GLY A 52 28.25 5.12 12.36
CA GLY A 52 29.54 5.59 11.84
C GLY A 52 30.42 6.27 12.89
N ALA A 53 31.58 6.76 12.45
CA ALA A 53 32.56 7.45 13.31
C ALA A 53 32.01 8.72 14.00
N TYR A 54 30.95 9.30 13.43
CA TYR A 54 30.33 10.54 13.90
C TYR A 54 29.10 10.32 14.80
N GLY A 55 28.77 9.07 15.16
CA GLY A 55 27.69 8.74 16.10
C GLY A 55 26.67 7.73 15.55
N PHE A 56 25.56 7.57 16.28
CA PHE A 56 24.51 6.59 15.91
C PHE A 56 23.77 6.99 14.63
N LEU A 57 23.48 8.28 14.42
CA LEU A 57 22.91 8.82 13.18
C LEU A 57 23.67 10.09 12.81
N ALA A 58 24.34 10.10 11.66
CA ALA A 58 25.14 11.22 11.19
C ALA A 58 24.90 11.53 9.72
N PHE A 59 24.96 12.81 9.37
CA PHE A 59 24.97 13.27 7.98
C PHE A 59 26.41 13.33 7.48
N VAL A 60 26.70 12.55 6.46
CA VAL A 60 28.05 12.39 5.91
C VAL A 60 28.01 12.75 4.41
N PRO A 61 29.02 13.43 3.85
CA PRO A 61 29.06 13.74 2.43
C PRO A 61 28.89 12.49 1.57
N SER A 62 28.10 12.60 0.51
CA SER A 62 27.73 11.47 -0.35
C SER A 62 28.96 10.75 -0.90
N GLY A 63 29.02 9.42 -0.72
CA GLY A 63 30.15 8.59 -1.15
C GLY A 63 31.28 8.46 -0.13
N THR A 64 31.14 9.04 1.06
CA THR A 64 32.10 8.87 2.18
C THR A 64 31.55 8.05 3.35
N ALA A 65 30.36 7.47 3.20
CA ALA A 65 29.79 6.54 4.16
C ALA A 65 30.66 5.27 4.27
N THR A 66 31.15 4.99 5.47
CA THR A 66 32.06 3.88 5.82
C THR A 66 31.35 2.76 6.59
N ALA A 67 30.18 3.06 7.17
CA ALA A 67 29.34 2.17 7.95
C ALA A 67 27.99 1.90 7.25
N VAL A 68 26.91 1.69 8.01
CA VAL A 68 25.61 1.29 7.45
C VAL A 68 24.91 2.50 6.83
N ASN A 69 24.75 2.48 5.51
CA ASN A 69 23.92 3.46 4.79
C ASN A 69 22.44 3.23 5.14
N LEU A 70 21.83 4.20 5.85
CA LEU A 70 20.44 4.10 6.27
C LEU A 70 19.50 3.93 5.07
N SER A 71 19.81 4.63 3.97
CA SER A 71 19.09 4.54 2.70
C SER A 71 19.02 3.13 2.14
N THR A 72 20.14 2.39 2.18
CA THR A 72 20.17 1.01 1.71
C THR A 72 19.32 0.10 2.58
N GLY A 73 19.37 0.29 3.91
CA GLY A 73 18.54 -0.45 4.85
C GLY A 73 17.04 -0.22 4.61
N ILE A 74 16.62 1.05 4.50
CA ILE A 74 15.23 1.39 4.21
C ILE A 74 14.82 0.86 2.84
N LEU A 75 15.71 0.86 1.84
CA LEU A 75 15.42 0.36 0.49
C LEU A 75 15.14 -1.14 0.51
N ILE A 76 15.95 -1.92 1.24
CA ILE A 76 15.73 -3.36 1.41
C ILE A 76 14.40 -3.62 2.13
N ILE A 77 14.15 -2.92 3.25
CA ILE A 77 12.91 -3.06 4.03
C ILE A 77 11.70 -2.69 3.16
N HIS A 78 11.75 -1.56 2.45
CA HIS A 78 10.70 -1.12 1.54
C HIS A 78 10.43 -2.17 0.45
N GLY A 79 11.46 -2.73 -0.16
CA GLY A 79 11.32 -3.78 -1.17
C GLY A 79 10.53 -4.99 -0.66
N TRP A 80 10.84 -5.48 0.55
CA TRP A 80 10.10 -6.58 1.17
C TRP A 80 8.66 -6.20 1.55
N PHE A 81 8.46 -5.02 2.14
CA PHE A 81 7.11 -4.53 2.45
C PHE A 81 6.27 -4.29 1.19
N TYR A 82 6.90 -3.89 0.09
CA TYR A 82 6.24 -3.76 -1.21
C TYR A 82 5.74 -5.11 -1.74
N VAL A 83 6.48 -6.19 -1.56
CA VAL A 83 5.99 -7.55 -1.90
C VAL A 83 4.75 -7.92 -1.07
N VAL A 84 4.76 -7.62 0.22
CA VAL A 84 3.59 -7.84 1.11
C VAL A 84 2.40 -6.99 0.68
N TYR A 85 2.64 -5.74 0.31
CA TYR A 85 1.64 -4.83 -0.24
C TYR A 85 1.05 -5.35 -1.55
N LEU A 86 1.89 -5.82 -2.48
CA LEU A 86 1.44 -6.43 -3.73
C LEU A 86 0.61 -7.69 -3.49
N PHE A 87 0.98 -8.51 -2.51
CA PHE A 87 0.17 -9.65 -2.11
C PHE A 87 -1.21 -9.22 -1.57
N ALA A 88 -1.26 -8.18 -0.75
CA ALA A 88 -2.52 -7.59 -0.26
C ALA A 88 -3.40 -7.08 -1.41
N ALA A 89 -2.79 -6.33 -2.34
CA ALA A 89 -3.45 -5.79 -3.51
C ALA A 89 -3.96 -6.90 -4.44
N PHE A 90 -3.15 -7.94 -4.67
CA PHE A 90 -3.53 -9.11 -5.45
C PHE A 90 -4.69 -9.87 -4.82
N ARG A 91 -4.67 -10.07 -3.49
CA ARG A 91 -5.76 -10.72 -2.77
C ARG A 91 -7.06 -9.93 -2.88
N LEU A 92 -7.01 -8.61 -2.68
CA LEU A 92 -8.18 -7.74 -2.82
C LEU A 92 -8.71 -7.73 -4.26
N TRP A 93 -7.81 -7.63 -5.25
CA TRP A 93 -8.13 -7.68 -6.68
C TRP A 93 -8.81 -9.00 -7.07
N SER A 94 -8.26 -10.13 -6.63
CA SER A 94 -8.79 -11.47 -6.90
C SER A 94 -10.19 -11.65 -6.32
N LEU A 95 -10.41 -11.20 -5.08
CA LEU A 95 -11.71 -11.30 -4.40
C LEU A 95 -12.76 -10.35 -5.00
N MET A 96 -12.37 -9.14 -5.37
CA MET A 96 -13.25 -8.14 -5.99
C MET A 96 -13.48 -8.39 -7.49
N ARG A 97 -12.68 -9.29 -8.11
CA ARG A 97 -12.73 -9.67 -9.53
C ARG A 97 -12.65 -8.46 -10.46
N TRP A 98 -11.85 -7.46 -10.07
CA TRP A 98 -11.63 -6.25 -10.83
C TRP A 98 -10.78 -6.51 -12.08
N ASN A 99 -10.76 -5.57 -13.03
CA ASN A 99 -9.89 -5.67 -14.20
C ASN A 99 -8.40 -5.58 -13.79
N VAL A 100 -7.49 -6.12 -14.61
CA VAL A 100 -6.03 -6.11 -14.32
C VAL A 100 -5.48 -4.69 -14.21
N LEU A 101 -6.08 -3.73 -14.93
CA LEU A 101 -5.75 -2.30 -14.81
C LEU A 101 -5.91 -1.78 -13.37
N ARG A 102 -6.86 -2.33 -12.60
CA ARG A 102 -7.04 -1.96 -11.20
C ARG A 102 -5.94 -2.51 -10.30
N LEU A 103 -5.45 -3.72 -10.60
CA LEU A 103 -4.27 -4.26 -9.90
C LEU A 103 -3.04 -3.39 -10.18
N LEU A 104 -2.82 -2.99 -11.43
CA LEU A 104 -1.75 -2.07 -11.80
C LEU A 104 -1.88 -0.72 -11.08
N TRP A 105 -3.09 -0.15 -11.04
CA TRP A 105 -3.34 1.09 -10.28
C TRP A 105 -3.06 0.96 -8.79
N LEU A 106 -3.46 -0.16 -8.18
CA LEU A 106 -3.11 -0.45 -6.79
C LEU A 106 -1.60 -0.60 -6.63
N ALA A 107 -0.92 -1.35 -7.50
CA ALA A 107 0.53 -1.54 -7.46
C ALA A 107 1.29 -0.20 -7.57
N LEU A 108 0.86 0.70 -8.45
CA LEU A 108 1.42 2.05 -8.57
C LEU A 108 1.34 2.85 -7.27
N GLY A 109 0.35 2.57 -6.42
CA GLY A 109 0.24 3.15 -5.08
C GLY A 109 1.45 2.85 -4.19
N GLY A 110 2.23 1.81 -4.44
CA GLY A 110 3.45 1.49 -3.67
C GLY A 110 4.74 2.07 -4.25
N ILE A 111 4.70 2.63 -5.47
CA ILE A 111 5.88 3.17 -6.19
C ILE A 111 5.80 4.70 -6.33
N ILE A 112 4.59 5.25 -6.48
CA ILE A 112 4.40 6.69 -6.64
C ILE A 112 4.30 7.32 -5.24
N PRO A 113 5.25 8.19 -4.85
CA PRO A 113 5.18 8.85 -3.56
C PRO A 113 3.90 9.69 -3.46
N PHE A 114 3.36 9.81 -2.25
CA PHE A 114 2.07 10.44 -1.93
C PHE A 114 0.82 9.71 -2.43
N LEU A 115 0.90 8.92 -3.49
CA LEU A 115 -0.24 8.19 -4.04
C LEU A 115 -0.76 7.10 -3.09
N SER A 116 0.11 6.50 -2.28
CA SER A 116 -0.25 5.50 -1.26
C SER A 116 -1.29 6.06 -0.28
N PHE A 117 -1.10 7.30 0.18
CA PHE A 117 -2.02 7.97 1.12
C PHE A 117 -3.37 8.29 0.47
N PHE A 118 -3.38 8.63 -0.83
CA PHE A 118 -4.62 8.82 -1.55
C PHE A 118 -5.44 7.53 -1.64
N PHE A 119 -4.79 6.40 -1.99
CA PHE A 119 -5.47 5.11 -2.07
C PHE A 119 -5.91 4.54 -0.72
N GLU A 120 -5.16 4.83 0.35
CA GLU A 120 -5.54 4.45 1.72
C GLU A 120 -6.95 4.95 2.10
N SER A 121 -7.32 6.17 1.69
CA SER A 121 -8.63 6.74 2.00
C SER A 121 -9.71 6.37 0.97
N ARG A 122 -9.35 6.21 -0.31
CA ARG A 122 -10.30 5.96 -1.40
C ARG A 122 -10.74 4.50 -1.50
N ILE A 123 -9.79 3.56 -1.52
CA ILE A 123 -10.09 2.13 -1.76
C ILE A 123 -11.02 1.55 -0.68
N PRO A 124 -10.79 1.80 0.62
CA PRO A 124 -11.69 1.27 1.64
C PRO A 124 -13.07 1.89 1.61
N ARG A 125 -13.18 3.17 1.27
CA ARG A 125 -14.48 3.85 1.14
C ARG A 125 -15.26 3.24 -0.02
N GLU A 126 -14.61 2.99 -1.16
CA GLU A 126 -15.24 2.36 -2.32
C GLU A 126 -15.69 0.92 -2.02
N VAL A 127 -14.80 0.10 -1.42
CA VAL A 127 -15.11 -1.30 -1.10
C VAL A 127 -16.23 -1.39 -0.06
N LYS A 128 -16.19 -0.55 0.99
CA LYS A 128 -17.26 -0.51 2.01
C LYS A 128 -18.60 -0.08 1.41
N GLY A 129 -18.60 0.95 0.56
CA GLY A 129 -19.82 1.41 -0.13
C GLY A 129 -20.41 0.37 -1.07
N TYR A 130 -19.54 -0.37 -1.78
CA TYR A 130 -19.96 -1.49 -2.63
C TYR A 130 -20.60 -2.62 -1.81
N LEU A 131 -19.97 -3.01 -0.69
CA LEU A 131 -20.50 -4.06 0.19
C LEU A 131 -21.85 -3.66 0.81
N SER A 132 -21.97 -2.42 1.33
CA SER A 132 -23.21 -1.95 1.93
C SER A 132 -24.37 -1.90 0.92
N GLY A 133 -24.09 -1.45 -0.32
CA GLY A 133 -25.11 -1.42 -1.37
C GLY A 133 -25.59 -2.82 -1.76
N ARG A 134 -24.69 -3.81 -1.77
CA ARG A 134 -25.04 -5.21 -2.08
C ARG A 134 -25.78 -5.91 -0.96
N GLU A 135 -25.42 -5.65 0.29
CA GLU A 135 -26.13 -6.16 1.46
C GLU A 135 -27.56 -5.62 1.53
N ALA A 136 -27.76 -4.32 1.23
CA ALA A 136 -29.09 -3.72 1.16
C ALA A 136 -29.96 -4.31 0.02
N ALA A 137 -29.39 -4.52 -1.17
CA ALA A 137 -30.11 -5.15 -2.28
C ALA A 137 -30.47 -6.62 -1.99
N ALA A 138 -29.56 -7.38 -1.38
CA ALA A 138 -29.82 -8.77 -0.99
C ALA A 138 -30.87 -8.89 0.13
N ALA A 139 -31.06 -7.85 0.96
CA ALA A 139 -32.09 -7.80 1.99
C ALA A 139 -33.47 -7.35 1.45
N ALA A 140 -33.53 -6.74 0.26
CA ALA A 140 -34.77 -6.29 -0.38
C ALA A 140 -35.45 -7.38 -1.24
N GLU A 141 -34.69 -8.22 -1.94
CA GLU A 141 -35.23 -9.34 -2.74
C GLU A 141 -36.05 -10.43 -1.99
N PRO A 142 -35.85 -10.74 -0.70
CA PRO A 142 -36.66 -11.75 -0.03
C PRO A 142 -38.12 -11.32 0.21
N VAL A 143 -38.46 -10.04 0.02
CA VAL A 143 -39.83 -9.53 0.23
C VAL A 143 -40.67 -9.53 -1.06
N GLU A 144 -40.03 -9.37 -2.23
CA GLU A 144 -40.73 -9.24 -3.51
C GLU A 144 -41.03 -10.59 -4.19
N SER A 145 -40.29 -11.65 -3.84
CA SER A 145 -40.53 -13.01 -4.35
C SER A 145 -41.64 -13.80 -3.61
N MET A 146 -42.25 -13.19 -2.59
CA MET A 146 -43.34 -13.78 -1.79
C MET A 146 -44.69 -13.07 -2.02
N GLN A 147 -44.76 -12.13 -2.96
CA GLN A 147 -45.98 -11.45 -3.45
C GLN A 147 -46.31 -11.89 -4.87
#